data_AF-A0A8E0VE47-F1
#
_entry.id   AF-A0A8E0VE47-F1
#
_cell.length_a   1.000
_cell.length_b   1.000
_cell.length_c   1.000
_cell.angle_alpha   90.00
_cell.angle_beta   90.00
_cell.angle_gamma   90.00
#
_symmetry.space_group_name_H-M   'P 1'
#
loop_
_entity.id
_entity.type
_entity.pdbx_description
1 polymer ?
#
loop_
_entity_poly.entity_id
_entity_poly.type
_entity_poly.pdbx_seq_one_letter_code
_entity_poly.pdbx_strand_id
1 'polypeptide(L)'
;FGAIQLEKELRCLFAYLTSITYLALRDHFTCLLQTCNLLNLDKVSEVAFYWNSATWRLTPNEVRRILSLRVEFTTDEIRRLKL
;
A
#
# COMPACT_ATOMS: atom_id res chain seq x y z
N PHE A 1 1.42 14.24 -4.51
CA PHE A 1 0.01 14.28 -4.95
C PHE A 1 -0.48 13.01 -5.66
N GLY A 2 0.35 12.30 -6.44
CA GLY A 2 -0.11 11.10 -7.19
C GLY A 2 -0.69 9.97 -6.34
N ALA A 3 -0.09 9.66 -5.18
CA ALA A 3 -0.57 8.60 -4.30
C ALA A 3 -1.96 8.89 -3.69
N ILE A 4 -2.23 10.14 -3.32
CA ILE A 4 -3.55 10.59 -2.82
C ILE A 4 -4.61 10.44 -3.91
N GLN A 5 -4.27 10.75 -5.17
CA GLN A 5 -5.19 10.59 -6.29
C GLN A 5 -5.49 9.11 -6.55
N LEU A 6 -4.45 8.26 -6.56
CA LEU A 6 -4.59 6.81 -6.69
C LEU A 6 -5.51 6.22 -5.61
N GLU A 7 -5.34 6.66 -4.37
CA GLU A 7 -6.18 6.20 -3.26
C GLU A 7 -7.66 6.57 -3.47
N LYS A 8 -7.95 7.80 -3.92
CA LYS A 8 -9.32 8.23 -4.24
C LYS A 8 -9.94 7.38 -5.34
N GLU A 9 -9.21 7.18 -6.43
CA GLU A 9 -9.67 6.36 -7.56
C GLU A 9 -9.92 4.92 -7.14
N LEU A 10 -9.03 4.35 -6.31
CA LEU A 10 -9.18 2.99 -5.79
C LEU A 10 -10.43 2.86 -4.92
N ARG A 11 -10.72 3.83 -4.05
CA ARG A 11 -11.94 3.81 -3.23
C ARG A 11 -13.20 3.91 -4.10
N CYS A 12 -13.21 4.75 -5.12
CA CYS A 12 -14.33 4.86 -6.06
C CYS A 12 -14.56 3.54 -6.80
N LEU A 13 -13.49 2.92 -7.30
CA LEU A 13 -13.54 1.64 -8.00
C LEU A 13 -14.00 0.51 -7.07
N PHE A 14 -13.51 0.47 -5.84
CA PHE A 14 -13.95 -0.49 -4.83
C PHE A 14 -15.44 -0.35 -4.51
N ALA A 15 -15.92 0.89 -4.33
CA ALA A 15 -17.32 1.16 -4.05
C ALA A 15 -18.23 0.73 -5.22
N TYR A 16 -17.82 1.00 -6.46
CA TYR A 16 -18.54 0.56 -7.65
C TYR A 16 -18.57 -0.96 -7.79
N LEU A 17 -17.43 -1.65 -7.65
CA LEU A 17 -17.39 -3.10 -7.78
C LEU A 17 -18.17 -3.82 -6.68
N THR A 18 -18.19 -3.25 -5.47
CA THR A 18 -18.99 -3.74 -4.36
C THR A 18 -20.49 -3.55 -4.60
N SER A 19 -20.92 -2.53 -5.35
CA SER A 19 -22.34 -2.32 -5.65
C SER A 19 -22.89 -3.30 -6.70
N ILE A 20 -22.03 -3.85 -7.56
CA ILE A 20 -22.42 -4.76 -8.64
C ILE A 20 -22.17 -6.25 -8.33
N THR A 21 -21.47 -6.57 -7.25
CA THR A 21 -21.05 -7.94 -6.91
C THR A 21 -21.58 -8.36 -5.54
N TYR A 22 -22.07 -9.60 -5.42
CA TYR A 22 -22.50 -10.19 -4.14
C TYR A 22 -21.34 -10.79 -3.30
N LEU A 23 -20.10 -10.74 -3.80
CA LEU A 23 -18.91 -11.31 -3.17
C LEU A 23 -18.20 -10.30 -2.29
N ALA A 24 -17.59 -10.79 -1.21
CA ALA A 24 -16.72 -9.99 -0.35
C ALA A 24 -15.40 -9.68 -1.07
N LEU A 25 -15.34 -8.56 -1.78
CA LEU A 25 -14.14 -8.12 -2.52
C LEU A 25 -13.00 -7.63 -1.61
N ARG A 26 -13.24 -7.49 -0.29
CA ARG A 26 -12.27 -6.93 0.66
C ARG A 26 -10.92 -7.65 0.64
N ASP A 27 -10.91 -8.98 0.60
CA ASP A 27 -9.67 -9.76 0.57
C ASP A 27 -8.90 -9.54 -0.74
N HIS A 28 -9.60 -9.44 -1.87
CA HIS A 28 -8.99 -9.16 -3.18
C HIS A 28 -8.35 -7.77 -3.23
N PHE A 29 -8.94 -6.79 -2.54
CA PHE A 29 -8.45 -5.40 -2.52
C PHE A 29 -7.44 -5.12 -1.41
N THR A 30 -7.24 -6.03 -0.45
CA THR A 30 -6.37 -5.81 0.71
C THR A 30 -4.92 -5.49 0.29
N CYS A 31 -4.38 -6.23 -0.68
CA CYS A 31 -3.02 -5.99 -1.19
C CYS A 31 -2.90 -4.62 -1.89
N LEU A 32 -3.93 -4.21 -2.64
CA LEU A 32 -3.99 -2.94 -3.35
C LEU A 32 -4.11 -1.75 -2.41
N LEU A 33 -4.91 -1.89 -1.35
CA LEU A 33 -5.04 -0.90 -0.27
C LEU A 33 -3.72 -0.76 0.52
N GLN A 34 -3.06 -1.87 0.83
CA GLN A 34 -1.74 -1.84 1.47
C GLN A 34 -0.70 -1.14 0.59
N THR A 35 -0.72 -1.37 -0.72
CA THR A 35 0.14 -0.69 -1.68
C THR A 35 -0.12 0.83 -1.70
N CYS A 36 -1.39 1.26 -1.71
CA CYS A 36 -1.73 2.68 -1.66
C CYS A 36 -1.29 3.33 -0.35
N ASN A 37 -1.45 2.65 0.78
CA ASN A 37 -0.98 3.14 2.08
C ASN A 37 0.53 3.33 2.10
N LEU A 38 1.30 2.37 1.57
CA LEU A 38 2.76 2.48 1.45
C LEU A 38 3.18 3.67 0.58
N LEU A 39 2.46 3.90 -0.51
CA LEU A 39 2.69 5.04 -1.40
C LEU A 39 2.25 6.38 -0.81
N ASN A 40 1.47 6.40 0.27
CA ASN A 40 1.02 7.60 0.96
C ASN A 40 1.82 7.92 2.23
N LEU A 41 2.84 7.14 2.57
CA LEU A 41 3.67 7.41 3.75
C LEU A 41 4.44 8.73 3.60
N ASP A 42 4.59 9.45 4.71
CA ASP A 42 5.42 10.66 4.75
C ASP A 42 6.91 10.28 4.89
N LYS A 43 7.19 9.19 5.62
CA LYS A 43 8.56 8.71 5.86
C LYS A 43 8.67 7.20 5.70
N VAL A 44 9.79 6.74 5.13
CA VAL A 44 10.10 5.31 4.96
C VAL A 44 10.05 4.54 6.29
N SER A 45 10.47 5.17 7.39
CA SER A 45 10.46 4.57 8.74
C SER A 45 9.07 4.19 9.24
N GLU A 46 8.00 4.81 8.71
CA GLU A 46 6.63 4.57 9.18
C GLU A 46 6.14 3.16 8.81
N VAL A 47 6.72 2.54 7.78
CA VAL A 47 6.41 1.16 7.37
C VAL A 47 6.48 0.18 8.54
N ALA A 48 7.46 0.36 9.44
CA ALA A 48 7.69 -0.54 10.56
C ALA A 48 6.48 -0.62 11.52
N PHE A 49 5.65 0.43 11.59
CA PHE A 49 4.46 0.45 12.42
C PHE A 49 3.29 -0.34 11.82
N TYR A 50 3.23 -0.46 10.49
CA TYR A 50 2.11 -1.09 9.78
C TYR A 50 2.39 -2.53 9.36
N TRP A 51 3.66 -2.85 9.07
CA TRP A 51 4.09 -4.12 8.49
C TRP A 51 3.82 -5.33 9.40
N ASN A 52 3.90 -5.18 10.73
CA ASN A 52 3.71 -6.29 11.68
C ASN A 52 2.22 -6.56 12.02
N SER A 53 1.28 -6.08 11.20
CA SER A 53 -0.15 -6.32 11.40
C SER A 53 -0.56 -7.72 10.93
N ALA A 54 -1.47 -8.37 11.66
CA ALA A 54 -2.04 -9.67 11.28
C ALA A 54 -2.79 -9.64 9.92
N THR A 55 -3.11 -8.46 9.41
CA THR A 55 -3.78 -8.26 8.12
C THR A 55 -2.80 -8.07 6.96
N TRP A 56 -1.50 -8.04 7.23
CA TRP A 56 -0.48 -7.74 6.23
C TRP A 56 -0.29 -8.88 5.22
N ARG A 57 -0.29 -8.58 3.91
CA ARG A 57 -0.25 -9.60 2.85
C ARG A 57 0.92 -9.45 1.86
N LEU A 58 1.65 -8.34 1.90
CA LEU A 58 2.81 -8.12 1.03
C LEU A 58 4.07 -8.76 1.61
N THR A 59 4.99 -9.22 0.77
CA THR A 59 6.32 -9.71 1.16
C THR A 59 7.33 -8.57 1.35
N PRO A 60 8.45 -8.78 2.08
CA PRO A 60 9.43 -7.72 2.31
C PRO A 60 10.00 -7.14 1.01
N ASN A 61 10.15 -8.00 -0.01
CA ASN A 61 10.65 -7.60 -1.32
C ASN A 61 9.63 -6.76 -2.09
N GLU A 62 8.34 -7.10 -2.02
CA GLU A 62 7.27 -6.30 -2.63
C GLU A 62 7.20 -4.92 -1.98
N VAL A 63 7.34 -4.83 -0.66
CA VAL A 63 7.34 -3.53 0.04
C VAL A 63 8.51 -2.67 -0.38
N ARG A 64 9.72 -3.22 -0.43
CA ARG A 64 10.89 -2.49 -0.93
C ARG A 64 10.67 -2.00 -2.36
N ARG A 65 10.07 -2.82 -3.22
CA ARG A 65 9.74 -2.47 -4.60
C ARG A 65 8.68 -1.36 -4.68
N ILE A 66 7.63 -1.43 -3.87
CA ILE A 66 6.57 -0.41 -3.83
C ILE A 66 7.13 0.92 -3.33
N LEU A 67 7.92 0.91 -2.25
CA LEU A 67 8.56 2.12 -1.72
C LEU A 67 9.52 2.75 -2.74
N SER A 68 10.20 1.94 -3.57
CA SER A 68 11.08 2.46 -4.62
C SER A 68 10.36 3.24 -5.73
N LEU A 69 9.02 3.15 -5.81
CA LEU A 69 8.22 3.96 -6.74
C LEU A 69 8.11 5.42 -6.29
N ARG A 70 8.38 5.74 -5.02
CA ARG A 70 8.40 7.11 -4.50
C ARG A 70 9.77 7.73 -4.75
N VAL A 71 9.81 8.74 -5.61
CA VAL A 71 11.03 9.49 -5.97
C VAL A 71 11.68 10.18 -4.76
N GLU A 72 10.89 10.47 -3.72
CA GLU A 72 11.34 11.12 -2.49
C GLU A 72 12.08 10.16 -1.53
N PHE A 73 11.98 8.85 -1.73
CA PHE A 73 12.59 7.86 -0.85
C PHE A 73 13.92 7.39 -1.43
N THR A 74 14.97 7.48 -0.62
CA THR A 74 16.30 7.03 -1.06
C THR A 74 16.42 5.51 -0.95
N THR A 75 17.20 4.92 -1.86
CA THR A 75 17.45 3.47 -1.85
C THR A 75 18.16 3.01 -0.56
N ASP A 76 18.96 3.87 0.06
CA ASP A 76 19.62 3.58 1.34
C ASP A 76 18.62 3.51 2.51
N GLU A 77 17.63 4.41 2.55
CA GLU A 77 16.56 4.36 3.57
C GLU A 77 15.72 3.09 3.43
N ILE A 78 15.39 2.71 2.19
CA ILE A 78 14.61 1.49 1.91
C ILE A 78 15.40 0.23 2.31
N ARG A 79 16.72 0.20 2.09
CA ARG A 79 17.58 -0.94 2.47
C ARG A 79 17.75 -1.07 3.99
N ARG A 80 17.74 0.05 4.72
CA ARG A 80 17.88 0.07 6.19
C ARG A 80 16.62 -0.44 6.92
N LEU A 81 15.50 -0.61 6.21
CA LEU A 81 14.28 -1.17 6.79
C LEU A 81 14.47 -2.63 7.23
N LYS A 82 14.18 -2.87 8.51
CA LYS A 82 14.02 -4.22 9.07
C LYS A 82 12.53 -4.60 8.95
N LEU A 83 12.23 -5.41 7.93
CA LEU A 83 10.91 -5.97 7.61
C LEU A 83 10.93 -7.47 7.89
#